data_AF-A0A7Y2CU07-F1
#
_entry.id   AF-A0A7Y2CU07-F1
#
_cell.length_a   1.000
_cell.length_b   1.000
_cell.length_c   1.000
_cell.angle_alpha   90.00
_cell.angle_beta   90.00
_cell.angle_gamma   90.00
#
_symmetry.space_group_name_H-M   'P 1'
#
loop_
_entity.id
_entity.type
_entity.pdbx_description
1 polymer ?
#
loop_
_entity_poly.entity_id
_entity_poly.type
_entity_poly.pdbx_seq_one_letter_code
_entity_poly.pdbx_strand_id
1 'polypeptide(L)'
;MAEKKKQHIIPECYLKSFVDDTPPAGVSMELYEPAVWITDKSLKEASRRRAPNNVLWKNRYYNLEADNPSRPRIEEELAWLEGRYAKVLEALRRRHELSVRQAIEIALFVAVLFGRTNSFISNMQNQIDEIEHLYRQVDRAYNENESVSDEYWEGSSDGGKLSLILTGPALAQRLLSFGITVVVNESGVP
;
A
#
# COMPACT_ATOMS: atom_id res chain seq x y z
N MET A 1 15.94 2.03 -17.26
CA MET A 1 14.48 2.21 -17.13
C MET A 1 13.98 1.27 -16.07
N ALA A 2 13.06 1.69 -15.19
CA ALA A 2 12.59 0.83 -14.11
C ALA A 2 11.93 -0.46 -14.60
N GLU A 3 12.41 -1.62 -14.12
CA GLU A 3 11.87 -2.95 -14.44
C GLU A 3 10.55 -3.22 -13.71
N LYS A 4 10.39 -2.71 -12.48
CA LYS A 4 9.17 -2.84 -11.66
C LYS A 4 8.10 -1.80 -12.04
N LYS A 5 7.44 -2.01 -13.18
CA LYS A 5 6.44 -1.06 -13.70
C LYS A 5 5.10 -1.13 -12.99
N LYS A 6 4.56 -2.33 -12.74
CA LYS A 6 3.26 -2.51 -12.09
C LYS A 6 3.42 -2.48 -10.58
N GLN A 7 2.99 -1.40 -9.94
CA GLN A 7 3.05 -1.25 -8.49
C GLN A 7 1.64 -1.25 -7.92
N HIS A 8 1.34 -2.24 -7.09
CA HIS A 8 -0.01 -2.47 -6.57
C HIS A 8 -0.39 -1.39 -5.56
N ILE A 9 -1.59 -0.81 -5.68
CA ILE A 9 -2.21 0.01 -4.63
C ILE A 9 -2.74 -0.91 -3.54
N ILE A 10 -3.40 -2.00 -3.95
CA ILE A 10 -3.83 -3.08 -3.07
C ILE A 10 -2.96 -4.30 -3.36
N PRO A 11 -2.14 -4.77 -2.39
CA PRO A 11 -1.20 -5.87 -2.59
C PRO A 11 -1.84 -7.13 -3.18
N GLU A 12 -1.12 -7.80 -4.07
CA GLU A 12 -1.54 -9.10 -4.60
C GLU A 12 -1.72 -10.14 -3.48
N CYS A 13 -0.84 -10.13 -2.47
CA CYS A 13 -0.92 -11.04 -1.34
C CYS A 13 -2.21 -10.86 -0.51
N TYR A 14 -2.78 -9.66 -0.49
CA TYR A 14 -4.06 -9.38 0.14
C TYR A 14 -5.20 -9.86 -0.76
N LEU A 15 -5.18 -9.52 -2.04
CA LEU A 15 -6.21 -9.87 -3.03
C LEU A 15 -6.42 -11.38 -3.17
N LYS A 16 -5.36 -12.19 -3.01
CA LYS A 16 -5.44 -13.66 -3.01
C LYS A 16 -6.42 -14.25 -2.00
N SER A 17 -6.81 -13.50 -0.98
CA SER A 17 -7.80 -13.94 0.02
C SER A 17 -9.25 -13.69 -0.40
N PHE A 18 -9.48 -13.01 -1.53
CA PHE A 18 -10.81 -12.63 -2.05
C PHE A 18 -11.09 -13.24 -3.43
N VAL A 19 -10.30 -14.25 -3.79
CA VAL A 19 -10.35 -14.88 -5.10
C VAL A 19 -11.54 -15.84 -5.16
N ASP A 20 -12.33 -15.71 -6.22
CA ASP A 20 -13.38 -16.64 -6.61
C ASP A 20 -12.75 -17.73 -7.50
N ASP A 21 -12.67 -18.94 -6.95
CA ASP A 21 -12.14 -20.15 -7.59
C ASP A 21 -13.20 -20.90 -8.41
N THR A 22 -14.44 -20.39 -8.47
CA THR A 22 -15.53 -21.02 -9.23
C THR A 22 -15.48 -20.59 -10.70
N PRO A 23 -15.19 -21.53 -11.63
CA PRO A 23 -15.13 -21.21 -13.05
C PRO A 23 -16.52 -20.82 -13.59
N PRO A 24 -16.60 -19.91 -14.58
CA PRO A 24 -17.82 -19.66 -15.32
C PRO A 24 -18.35 -20.93 -16.00
N ALA A 25 -19.66 -20.98 -16.25
CA ALA A 25 -20.27 -22.08 -16.99
C ALA A 25 -19.56 -22.33 -18.34
N GLY A 26 -19.19 -23.59 -18.59
CA GLY A 26 -18.49 -24.01 -19.81
C GLY A 26 -16.96 -23.84 -19.79
N VAL A 27 -16.38 -23.33 -18.71
CA VAL A 27 -14.92 -23.27 -18.51
C VAL A 27 -14.50 -24.39 -17.56
N SER A 28 -13.50 -25.18 -17.94
CA SER A 28 -12.96 -26.21 -17.05
C SER A 28 -12.10 -25.58 -15.94
N MET A 29 -12.07 -26.24 -14.78
CA MET A 29 -11.25 -25.79 -13.63
C MET A 29 -9.75 -25.74 -13.99
N GLU A 30 -9.27 -26.61 -14.88
CA GLU A 30 -7.88 -26.64 -15.35
C GLU A 30 -7.48 -25.41 -16.18
N LEU A 31 -8.44 -24.77 -16.84
CA LEU A 31 -8.23 -23.60 -17.70
C LEU A 31 -8.61 -22.28 -17.01
N TYR A 32 -9.16 -22.35 -15.81
CA TYR A 32 -9.64 -21.18 -15.09
C TYR A 32 -8.53 -20.61 -14.20
N GLU A 33 -8.17 -19.34 -14.44
CA GLU A 33 -7.36 -18.57 -13.51
C GLU A 33 -8.27 -17.96 -12.43
N PRO A 34 -8.10 -18.33 -11.15
CA PRO A 34 -8.91 -17.77 -10.07
C PRO A 34 -8.80 -16.24 -10.02
N ALA A 35 -9.95 -15.57 -9.88
CA ALA A 35 -10.07 -14.14 -10.12
C ALA A 35 -10.77 -13.41 -8.97
N VAL A 36 -10.46 -12.13 -8.81
CA VAL A 36 -11.22 -11.21 -7.96
C VAL A 36 -12.29 -10.51 -8.77
N TRP A 37 -13.41 -10.21 -8.12
CA TRP A 37 -14.46 -9.36 -8.69
C TRP A 37 -14.11 -7.88 -8.49
N ILE A 38 -14.09 -7.14 -9.60
CA ILE A 38 -13.88 -5.69 -9.59
C ILE A 38 -15.18 -5.01 -10.02
N THR A 39 -15.68 -4.16 -9.14
CA THR A 39 -16.88 -3.35 -9.37
C THR A 39 -16.49 -1.89 -9.39
N ASP A 40 -16.92 -1.17 -10.42
CA ASP A 40 -16.70 0.27 -10.48
C ASP A 40 -17.53 0.99 -9.42
N LYS A 41 -16.95 2.03 -8.79
CA LYS A 41 -17.61 2.77 -7.71
C LYS A 41 -18.89 3.46 -8.16
N SER A 42 -19.00 3.84 -9.43
CA SER A 42 -20.23 4.46 -9.96
C SER A 42 -21.37 3.46 -10.15
N LEU A 43 -21.08 2.16 -10.08
CA LEU A 43 -22.02 1.05 -10.34
C LEU A 43 -22.66 1.10 -11.74
N LYS A 44 -22.11 1.90 -12.66
CA LYS A 44 -22.62 2.03 -14.04
C LYS A 44 -22.15 0.90 -14.94
N GLU A 45 -21.04 0.27 -14.62
CA GLU A 45 -20.47 -0.85 -15.37
C GLU A 45 -20.69 -2.16 -14.63
N ALA A 46 -20.93 -3.24 -15.37
CA ALA A 46 -21.00 -4.58 -14.81
C ALA A 46 -19.67 -4.98 -14.16
N SER A 47 -19.75 -5.72 -13.06
CA SER A 47 -18.59 -6.28 -12.36
C SER A 47 -17.78 -7.18 -13.30
N ARG A 48 -16.46 -7.12 -13.19
CA ARG A 48 -15.53 -7.88 -14.04
C ARG A 48 -14.66 -8.78 -13.19
N ARG A 49 -14.41 -10.00 -13.67
CA ARG A 49 -13.42 -10.90 -13.10
C ARG A 49 -12.03 -10.59 -13.66
N ARG A 50 -11.04 -10.52 -12.78
CA ARG A 50 -9.63 -10.30 -13.14
C ARG A 50 -8.69 -11.04 -12.19
N ALA A 51 -7.58 -11.53 -12.72
CA ALA A 51 -6.51 -12.08 -11.90
C ALA A 51 -5.93 -11.02 -10.94
N PRO A 52 -5.59 -11.37 -9.69
CA PRO A 52 -5.05 -10.43 -8.70
C PRO A 52 -3.86 -9.62 -9.17
N ASN A 53 -2.95 -10.23 -9.95
CA ASN A 53 -1.72 -9.60 -10.49
C ASN A 53 -1.98 -8.58 -11.62
N ASN A 54 -3.22 -8.46 -12.08
CA ASN A 54 -3.61 -7.64 -13.23
C ASN A 54 -4.51 -6.46 -12.87
N VAL A 55 -4.81 -6.25 -11.58
CA VAL A 55 -5.71 -5.19 -11.11
C VAL A 55 -5.17 -4.41 -9.94
N LEU A 56 -5.78 -3.25 -9.68
CA LEU A 56 -5.49 -2.40 -8.52
C LEU A 56 -4.00 -2.05 -8.40
N TRP A 57 -3.32 -1.88 -9.54
CA TRP A 57 -1.97 -1.37 -9.66
C TRP A 57 -1.94 -0.09 -10.48
N LYS A 58 -0.88 0.69 -10.31
CA LYS A 58 -0.57 1.87 -11.12
C LYS A 58 0.88 1.77 -11.60
N ASN A 59 1.14 2.33 -12.78
CA ASN A 59 2.48 2.30 -13.35
C ASN A 59 3.41 3.20 -12.53
N ARG A 60 4.47 2.64 -11.91
CA ARG A 60 5.50 3.38 -11.15
C ARG A 60 4.94 4.33 -10.09
N TYR A 61 3.85 3.94 -9.44
CA TYR A 61 3.09 4.78 -8.52
C TYR A 61 3.90 5.30 -7.31
N TYR A 62 4.77 4.48 -6.77
CA TYR A 62 5.61 4.74 -5.60
C TYR A 62 7.04 5.14 -5.95
N ASN A 63 7.37 5.31 -7.23
CA ASN A 63 8.70 5.78 -7.61
C ASN A 63 8.92 7.20 -7.10
N LEU A 64 10.08 7.40 -6.49
CA LEU A 64 10.61 8.72 -6.12
C LEU A 64 11.43 9.30 -7.28
N GLU A 65 11.60 10.62 -7.31
CA GLU A 65 12.43 11.32 -8.29
C GLU A 65 13.89 10.86 -8.20
N ALA A 66 14.40 10.70 -6.98
CA ALA A 66 15.77 10.25 -6.70
C ALA A 66 15.95 8.72 -6.76
N ASP A 67 14.90 7.94 -7.05
CA ASP A 67 15.01 6.48 -7.05
C ASP A 67 15.93 5.96 -8.15
N ASN A 68 16.69 4.90 -7.82
CA ASN A 68 17.21 4.03 -8.87
C ASN A 68 16.02 3.36 -9.58
N PRO A 69 15.83 3.57 -10.89
CA PRO A 69 14.67 3.01 -11.57
C PRO A 69 14.58 1.48 -11.44
N SER A 70 15.72 0.77 -11.45
CA SER A 70 15.72 -0.69 -11.34
C SER A 70 15.40 -1.19 -9.93
N ARG A 71 15.55 -0.35 -8.91
CA ARG A 71 15.34 -0.68 -7.49
C ARG A 71 14.62 0.46 -6.77
N PRO A 72 13.33 0.71 -7.09
CA PRO A 72 12.56 1.78 -6.47
C PRO A 72 12.38 1.48 -4.97
N ARG A 73 12.81 2.42 -4.11
CA ARG A 73 12.98 2.17 -2.67
C ARG A 73 11.68 1.73 -2.01
N ILE A 74 10.61 2.50 -2.19
CA ILE A 74 9.32 2.22 -1.53
C ILE A 74 8.77 0.86 -1.99
N GLU A 75 8.87 0.54 -3.28
CA GLU A 75 8.42 -0.75 -3.81
C GLU A 75 9.23 -1.93 -3.24
N GLU A 76 10.53 -1.80 -3.00
CA GLU A 76 11.32 -2.85 -2.33
C GLU A 76 10.86 -3.09 -0.89
N GLU A 77 10.59 -2.02 -0.13
CA GLU A 77 10.09 -2.10 1.24
C GLU A 77 8.69 -2.73 1.29
N LEU A 78 7.80 -2.33 0.38
CA LEU A 78 6.46 -2.90 0.26
C LEU A 78 6.52 -4.39 -0.10
N ALA A 79 7.34 -4.79 -1.08
CA ALA A 79 7.51 -6.18 -1.45
C ALA A 79 8.06 -7.04 -0.30
N TRP A 80 9.01 -6.50 0.48
CA TRP A 80 9.52 -7.16 1.68
C TRP A 80 8.42 -7.39 2.71
N LEU A 81 7.61 -6.36 3.00
CA LEU A 81 6.52 -6.43 3.98
C LEU A 81 5.41 -7.39 3.52
N GLU A 82 5.06 -7.37 2.24
CA GLU A 82 4.09 -8.30 1.63
C GLU A 82 4.53 -9.76 1.78
N GLY A 83 5.82 -10.05 1.57
CA GLY A 83 6.39 -11.37 1.79
C GLY A 83 6.37 -11.82 3.26
N ARG A 84 6.45 -10.89 4.23
CA ARG A 84 6.28 -11.18 5.66
C ARG A 84 4.82 -11.47 5.97
N TYR A 85 3.92 -10.58 5.57
CA TYR A 85 2.48 -10.73 5.78
C TYR A 85 1.95 -12.07 5.25
N ALA A 86 2.36 -12.49 4.06
CA ALA A 86 1.95 -13.77 3.49
C ALA A 86 2.30 -14.96 4.41
N LYS A 87 3.46 -14.94 5.06
CA LYS A 87 3.86 -15.98 6.03
C LYS A 87 3.02 -15.93 7.30
N VAL A 88 2.64 -14.74 7.75
CA VAL A 88 1.76 -14.60 8.92
C VAL A 88 0.35 -15.10 8.60
N LEU A 89 -0.18 -14.80 7.42
CA LEU A 89 -1.48 -15.26 6.97
C LEU A 89 -1.54 -16.80 6.92
N GLU A 90 -0.48 -17.46 6.46
CA GLU A 90 -0.37 -18.92 6.49
C GLU A 90 -0.37 -19.48 7.93
N ALA A 91 0.29 -18.82 8.87
CA ALA A 91 0.24 -19.21 10.28
C ALA A 91 -1.17 -19.08 10.86
N LEU A 92 -1.87 -17.98 10.55
CA LEU A 92 -3.26 -17.76 10.97
C LEU A 92 -4.22 -18.81 10.38
N ARG A 93 -4.08 -19.16 9.10
CA ARG A 93 -4.87 -20.21 8.44
C ARG A 93 -4.71 -21.57 9.10
N ARG A 94 -3.50 -21.86 9.60
CA ARG A 94 -3.19 -23.09 10.36
C ARG A 94 -3.55 -22.99 11.84
N ARG A 95 -4.16 -21.88 12.26
CA ARG A 95 -4.55 -21.61 13.65
C ARG A 95 -3.38 -21.67 14.62
N HIS A 96 -2.19 -21.32 14.15
CA HIS A 96 -1.02 -21.19 15.02
C HIS A 96 -1.12 -19.87 15.80
N GLU A 97 -0.68 -19.90 17.05
CA GLU A 97 -0.49 -18.68 17.82
C GLU A 97 0.55 -17.77 17.13
N LEU A 98 0.24 -16.48 17.12
CA LEU A 98 1.16 -15.49 16.57
C LEU A 98 2.25 -15.17 17.59
N SER A 99 3.50 -15.27 17.17
CA SER A 99 4.60 -14.65 17.90
C SER A 99 4.46 -13.13 17.93
N VAL A 100 5.09 -12.48 18.92
CA VAL A 100 5.17 -11.01 19.02
C VAL A 100 5.64 -10.38 17.70
N ARG A 101 6.62 -11.01 17.05
CA ARG A 101 7.11 -10.55 15.74
C ARG A 101 6.03 -10.59 14.66
N GLN A 102 5.25 -11.66 14.59
CA GLN A 102 4.18 -11.78 13.59
C GLN A 102 3.03 -10.80 13.86
N ALA A 103 2.74 -10.52 15.13
CA ALA A 103 1.78 -9.47 15.50
C ALA A 103 2.25 -8.09 15.01
N ILE A 104 3.54 -7.77 15.17
CA ILE A 104 4.15 -6.54 14.63
C ILE A 104 4.07 -6.52 13.11
N GLU A 105 4.40 -7.63 12.43
CA GLU A 105 4.36 -7.74 10.97
C GLU A 105 2.94 -7.51 10.42
N ILE A 106 1.89 -8.05 11.05
CA ILE A 106 0.48 -7.74 10.68
C ILE A 106 0.16 -6.27 10.94
N ALA A 107 0.48 -5.74 12.12
CA ALA A 107 0.16 -4.36 12.46
C ALA A 107 0.79 -3.38 11.48
N LEU A 108 2.05 -3.63 11.11
CA LEU A 108 2.78 -2.85 10.11
C LEU A 108 2.15 -3.00 8.73
N PHE A 109 1.79 -4.21 8.32
CA PHE A 109 1.10 -4.42 7.05
C PHE A 109 -0.22 -3.66 6.97
N VAL A 110 -1.05 -3.71 8.02
CA VAL A 110 -2.33 -2.99 8.09
C VAL A 110 -2.13 -1.47 8.06
N ALA A 111 -1.17 -0.96 8.82
CA ALA A 111 -0.83 0.46 8.83
C ALA A 111 -0.38 0.96 7.44
N VAL A 112 0.50 0.21 6.79
CA VAL A 112 0.99 0.54 5.44
C VAL A 112 -0.13 0.39 4.41
N LEU A 113 -0.98 -0.64 4.50
CA LEU A 113 -2.13 -0.83 3.62
C LEU A 113 -3.10 0.36 3.68
N PHE A 114 -3.35 0.89 4.88
CA PHE A 114 -4.13 2.11 5.08
C PHE A 114 -3.46 3.34 4.40
N GLY A 115 -2.14 3.49 4.58
CA GLY A 115 -1.37 4.57 3.99
C GLY A 115 -1.27 4.52 2.46
N ARG A 116 -1.43 3.35 1.82
CA ARG A 116 -1.36 3.19 0.35
C ARG A 116 -2.52 3.81 -0.41
N THR A 117 -3.59 4.23 0.26
CA THR A 117 -4.74 4.84 -0.41
C THR A 117 -4.35 6.15 -1.08
N ASN A 118 -4.88 6.40 -2.29
CA ASN A 118 -4.59 7.65 -3.02
C ASN A 118 -4.91 8.88 -2.16
N SER A 119 -6.03 8.84 -1.42
CA SER A 119 -6.44 9.93 -0.54
C SER A 119 -5.45 10.18 0.59
N PHE A 120 -4.88 9.14 1.20
CA PHE A 120 -3.87 9.32 2.24
C PHE A 120 -2.61 9.99 1.67
N ILE A 121 -2.06 9.45 0.59
CA ILE A 121 -0.84 9.97 -0.04
C ILE A 121 -1.03 11.43 -0.49
N SER A 122 -2.16 11.73 -1.16
CA SER A 122 -2.46 13.11 -1.59
C SER A 122 -2.67 14.05 -0.41
N ASN A 123 -3.37 13.62 0.65
CA ASN A 123 -3.55 14.46 1.83
C ASN A 123 -2.22 14.75 2.55
N MET A 124 -1.34 13.76 2.65
CA MET A 124 0.00 13.95 3.23
C MET A 124 0.85 14.89 2.37
N GLN A 125 0.78 14.77 1.04
CA GLN A 125 1.48 15.69 0.15
C GLN A 125 0.97 17.12 0.33
N ASN A 126 -0.35 17.33 0.33
CA ASN A 126 -0.94 18.66 0.51
C ASN A 126 -0.50 19.31 1.84
N GLN A 127 -0.41 18.54 2.93
CA GLN A 127 0.08 19.04 4.20
C GLN A 127 1.55 19.48 4.12
N ILE A 128 2.39 18.71 3.43
CA ILE A 128 3.80 19.06 3.22
C ILE A 128 3.92 20.33 2.36
N ASP A 129 3.16 20.41 1.27
CA ASP A 129 3.13 21.57 0.38
C ASP A 129 2.69 22.84 1.11
N GLU A 130 1.70 22.74 2.00
CA GLU A 130 1.24 23.86 2.83
C GLU A 130 2.34 24.33 3.80
N ILE A 131 3.06 23.41 4.44
CA ILE A 131 4.16 23.76 5.35
C ILE A 131 5.32 24.38 4.57
N GLU A 132 5.69 23.81 3.42
CA GLU A 132 6.71 24.37 2.53
C GLU A 132 6.34 25.80 2.10
N HIS A 133 5.08 26.01 1.70
CA HIS A 133 4.61 27.33 1.31
C HIS A 133 4.76 28.36 2.42
N LEU A 134 4.38 28.01 3.65
CA LEU A 134 4.55 28.89 4.81
C LEU A 134 6.05 29.16 5.10
N TYR A 135 6.90 28.14 4.98
CA TYR A 135 8.33 28.29 5.20
C TYR A 135 8.97 29.23 4.17
N ARG A 136 8.60 29.09 2.89
CA ARG A 136 9.04 29.97 1.80
C ARG A 136 8.61 31.42 2.00
N GLN A 137 7.41 31.66 2.54
CA GLN A 137 6.96 33.02 2.87
C GLN A 137 7.83 33.66 3.95
N VAL A 138 8.19 32.89 4.99
CA VAL A 138 9.06 33.37 6.08
C VAL A 138 10.47 33.64 5.58
N ASP A 139 11.02 32.72 4.78
CA ASP A 139 12.35 32.84 4.19
C ASP A 139 12.46 34.08 3.29
N ARG A 140 11.48 34.27 2.40
CA ARG A 140 11.42 35.46 1.53
C ARG A 140 11.32 36.76 2.33
N ALA A 141 10.56 36.76 3.42
CA ALA A 141 10.39 37.94 4.27
C ALA A 141 11.66 38.29 5.07
N TYR A 142 12.46 37.29 5.45
CA TYR A 142 13.63 37.47 6.30
C TYR A 142 14.94 37.63 5.51
N ASN A 143 15.09 36.87 4.42
CA ASN A 143 16.32 36.77 3.63
C ASN A 143 16.21 37.44 2.25
N GLU A 144 15.04 37.99 1.88
CA GLU A 144 14.74 38.58 0.56
C GLU A 144 14.89 37.60 -0.62
N ASN A 145 15.01 36.29 -0.35
CA ASN A 145 15.11 35.21 -1.32
C ASN A 145 14.56 33.89 -0.72
N GLU A 146 14.63 32.79 -1.45
CA GLU A 146 14.14 31.47 -1.00
C GLU A 146 15.23 30.39 -0.95
N SER A 147 16.52 30.78 -0.91
CA SER A 147 17.63 29.83 -0.99
C SER A 147 17.66 28.83 0.17
N VAL A 148 17.27 29.25 1.39
CA VAL A 148 17.19 28.35 2.54
C VAL A 148 16.04 27.35 2.36
N SER A 149 14.93 27.81 1.81
CA SER A 149 13.78 26.95 1.50
C SER A 149 14.09 25.95 0.39
N ASP A 150 14.80 26.37 -0.66
CA ASP A 150 15.21 25.48 -1.75
C ASP A 150 16.09 24.34 -1.24
N GLU A 151 17.03 24.63 -0.35
CA GLU A 151 17.88 23.62 0.30
C GLU A 151 17.07 22.72 1.24
N TYR A 152 16.23 23.31 2.11
CA TYR A 152 15.52 22.56 3.15
C TYR A 152 14.42 21.65 2.58
N TRP A 153 13.75 22.08 1.51
CA TRP A 153 12.62 21.37 0.90
C TRP A 153 12.99 20.59 -0.35
N GLU A 154 14.30 20.36 -0.60
CA GLU A 154 14.73 19.50 -1.70
C GLU A 154 14.07 18.10 -1.59
N GLY A 155 13.33 17.70 -2.64
CA GLY A 155 12.61 16.42 -2.69
C GLY A 155 11.26 16.39 -1.96
N SER A 156 10.72 17.54 -1.53
CA SER A 156 9.41 17.63 -0.87
C SER A 156 8.25 17.12 -1.74
N SER A 157 8.39 17.16 -3.08
CA SER A 157 7.41 16.67 -4.07
C SER A 157 7.07 15.17 -3.92
N ASP A 158 7.91 14.42 -3.22
CA ASP A 158 7.73 13.01 -2.93
C ASP A 158 7.33 12.72 -1.47
N GLY A 159 7.17 13.77 -0.66
CA GLY A 159 6.90 13.69 0.77
C GLY A 159 5.67 12.85 1.12
N GLY A 160 4.59 12.97 0.33
CA GLY A 160 3.38 12.17 0.49
C GLY A 160 3.62 10.67 0.29
N LYS A 161 4.46 10.28 -0.67
CA LYS A 161 4.83 8.87 -0.87
C LYS A 161 5.77 8.40 0.24
N LEU A 162 6.76 9.21 0.60
CA LEU A 162 7.70 8.91 1.69
C LEU A 162 6.97 8.73 3.03
N SER A 163 5.89 9.47 3.26
CA SER A 163 5.05 9.34 4.45
C SER A 163 4.56 7.90 4.66
N LEU A 164 4.39 7.11 3.59
CA LEU A 164 3.96 5.71 3.67
C LEU A 164 4.90 4.86 4.51
N ILE A 165 6.20 4.98 4.27
CA ILE A 165 7.23 4.21 4.97
C ILE A 165 7.65 4.86 6.30
N LEU A 166 7.55 6.19 6.39
CA LEU A 166 7.92 6.94 7.60
C LEU A 166 6.88 6.84 8.70
N THR A 167 5.59 6.93 8.36
CA THR A 167 4.48 6.94 9.33
C THR A 167 3.97 5.53 9.66
N GLY A 168 4.21 4.55 8.78
CA GLY A 168 3.81 3.16 8.94
C GLY A 168 4.17 2.56 10.31
N PRO A 169 5.44 2.64 10.76
CA PRO A 169 5.84 2.11 12.08
C PRO A 169 5.11 2.78 13.25
N ALA A 170 4.91 4.10 13.21
CA ALA A 170 4.20 4.82 14.27
C ALA A 170 2.72 4.42 14.34
N LEU A 171 2.06 4.29 13.18
CA LEU A 171 0.69 3.79 13.10
C LEU A 171 0.58 2.33 13.57
N ALA A 172 1.54 1.47 13.19
CA ALA A 172 1.59 0.08 13.62
C ALA A 172 1.73 -0.04 15.15
N GLN A 173 2.59 0.78 15.75
CA GLN A 173 2.75 0.84 17.20
C GLN A 173 1.44 1.23 17.89
N ARG A 174 0.71 2.21 17.32
CA ARG A 174 -0.61 2.61 17.84
C ARG A 174 -1.62 1.47 17.72
N LEU A 175 -1.69 0.78 16.59
CA LEU A 175 -2.56 -0.39 16.41
C LEU A 175 -2.28 -1.47 17.45
N LEU A 176 -1.01 -1.78 17.71
CA LEU A 176 -0.61 -2.75 18.73
C LEU A 176 -1.03 -2.31 20.14
N SER A 177 -0.97 -1.00 20.45
CA SER A 177 -1.38 -0.48 21.76
C SER A 177 -2.88 -0.63 22.05
N PHE A 178 -3.71 -0.72 21.01
CA PHE A 178 -5.15 -0.99 21.15
C PHE A 178 -5.48 -2.49 21.27
N GLY A 179 -4.49 -3.36 21.06
CA GLY A 179 -4.68 -4.80 20.93
C GLY A 179 -5.22 -5.19 19.55
N ILE A 180 -4.92 -6.42 19.14
CA ILE A 180 -5.38 -6.99 17.86
C ILE A 180 -6.19 -8.24 18.18
N THR A 181 -7.44 -8.27 17.73
CA THR A 181 -8.28 -9.46 17.75
C THR A 181 -8.40 -10.00 16.34
N VAL A 182 -8.05 -11.27 16.14
CA VAL A 182 -8.22 -11.95 14.86
C VAL A 182 -9.50 -12.75 14.91
N VAL A 183 -10.43 -12.44 14.01
CA VAL A 183 -11.68 -13.17 13.83
C VAL A 183 -11.54 -14.06 12.61
N VAL A 184 -11.73 -15.37 12.79
CA VAL A 184 -11.71 -16.35 11.70
C VAL A 184 -13.14 -16.76 11.40
N ASN A 185 -13.56 -16.61 10.15
CA ASN A 185 -14.86 -17.08 9.72
C ASN A 185 -14.84 -18.61 9.60
N GLU A 186 -15.75 -19.29 10.31
CA GLU A 186 -15.90 -20.75 10.27
C GLU A 186 -17.07 -21.20 9.39
N SER A 187 -17.77 -20.27 8.73
CA SER A 187 -18.77 -20.67 7.73
C SER A 187 -18.05 -21.41 6.61
N GLY A 188 -18.46 -22.65 6.33
CA GLY A 188 -18.04 -23.38 5.12
C GLY A 188 -18.59 -22.78 3.81
N VAL A 189 -19.00 -21.52 3.85
CA VAL A 189 -19.46 -20.74 2.70
C VAL A 189 -18.26 -19.87 2.27
N PRO A 190 -17.81 -19.98 1.01
CA PRO A 190 -16.76 -19.12 0.45
C PRO A 190 -17.06 -17.63 0.59
#